data_AF-A0A967KHP5-F1
#
_entry.id   AF-A0A967KHP5-F1
#
_cell.length_a   1.000
_cell.length_b   1.000
_cell.length_c   1.000
_cell.angle_alpha   90.00
_cell.angle_beta   90.00
_cell.angle_gamma   90.00
#
_symmetry.space_group_name_H-M   'P 1'
#
loop_
_entity.id
_entity.type
_entity.pdbx_description
1 polymer ?
#
loop_
_entity_poly.entity_id
_entity_poly.type
_entity_poly.pdbx_seq_one_letter_code
_entity_poly.pdbx_strand_id
1 'polypeptide(L)'
;MSRQPYVRPVSRTTWYLRNGRYRIYMLREVTCLLVGFYSALLLCALAALAAGPESWDGFLCLAAERDHDRGARSRPALFPVLPDLRLVQAGAQGHARAAR
;
A
#
# COMPACT_ATOMS: atom_id res chain seq x y z
N MET A 1 49.13 -30.42 10.75
CA MET A 1 48.42 -29.43 9.91
C MET A 1 48.38 -28.10 10.64
N SER A 2 49.18 -27.12 10.23
CA SER A 2 49.09 -25.74 10.73
C SER A 2 49.08 -24.83 9.50
N ARG A 3 47.90 -24.50 9.00
CA ARG A 3 47.71 -23.41 8.05
C ARG A 3 46.88 -22.37 8.76
N GLN A 4 47.42 -21.15 8.86
CA GLN A 4 46.75 -19.97 9.40
C GLN A 4 45.99 -19.31 8.25
N PRO A 5 44.68 -19.58 8.06
CA PRO A 5 43.94 -19.10 6.90
C PRO A 5 43.66 -17.61 7.08
N TYR A 6 43.84 -16.83 6.01
CA TYR A 6 43.52 -15.42 6.04
C TYR A 6 42.02 -15.17 6.13
N VAL A 7 41.59 -14.34 7.09
CA VAL A 7 40.21 -13.88 7.24
C VAL A 7 40.08 -12.49 6.61
N ARG A 8 39.26 -12.37 5.57
CA ARG A 8 39.05 -11.09 4.88
C ARG A 8 38.22 -10.15 5.75
N PRO A 9 38.65 -8.91 6.00
CA PRO A 9 37.83 -7.93 6.69
C PRO A 9 36.65 -7.51 5.81
N VAL A 10 35.46 -7.52 6.38
CA VAL A 10 34.23 -7.02 5.76
C VAL A 10 33.76 -5.81 6.55
N SER A 11 33.49 -4.69 5.86
CA SER A 11 32.95 -3.49 6.50
C SER A 11 31.55 -3.79 7.05
N ARG A 12 31.25 -3.38 8.27
CA ARG A 12 29.93 -3.59 8.90
C ARG A 12 28.83 -2.73 8.25
N THR A 13 29.19 -1.54 7.79
CA THR A 13 28.21 -0.52 7.35
C THR A 13 28.24 -0.28 5.84
N THR A 14 29.35 -0.59 5.16
CA THR A 14 29.56 -0.20 3.75
C THR A 14 29.56 -1.39 2.79
N TRP A 15 29.46 -2.63 3.30
CA TRP A 15 29.63 -3.83 2.46
C TRP A 15 28.64 -3.90 1.29
N TYR A 16 27.41 -3.43 1.48
CA TYR A 16 26.34 -3.50 0.48
C TYR A 16 26.47 -2.43 -0.62
N LEU A 17 27.26 -1.37 -0.40
CA LEU A 17 27.44 -0.30 -1.38
C LEU A 17 28.34 -0.70 -2.55
N ARG A 18 29.17 -1.73 -2.39
CA ARG A 18 30.19 -2.12 -3.37
C ARG A 18 29.63 -2.75 -4.64
N ASN A 19 28.47 -3.39 -4.58
CA ASN A 19 27.85 -4.09 -5.72
C ASN A 19 26.44 -3.55 -5.99
N GLY A 20 26.08 -3.33 -7.27
CA GLY A 20 24.75 -2.86 -7.66
C GLY A 20 23.60 -3.78 -7.20
N ARG A 21 23.81 -5.11 -7.25
CA ARG A 21 22.83 -6.09 -6.78
C ARG A 21 22.50 -5.97 -5.29
N TYR A 22 23.51 -5.70 -4.45
CA TYR A 22 23.30 -5.51 -3.01
C TYR A 22 22.61 -4.18 -2.71
N ARG A 23 22.82 -3.14 -3.51
CA ARG A 23 22.07 -1.88 -3.40
C ARG A 23 20.59 -2.06 -3.70
N ILE A 24 20.24 -2.78 -4.77
CA ILE A 24 18.83 -3.08 -5.11
C ILE A 24 18.18 -3.92 -4.01
N TYR A 25 18.90 -4.92 -3.49
CA TYR A 25 18.44 -5.70 -2.34
C TYR A 25 18.14 -4.81 -1.12
N MET A 26 19.09 -3.95 -0.70
CA MET A 26 18.88 -3.07 0.44
C MET A 26 17.76 -2.06 0.19
N LEU A 27 17.63 -1.53 -1.03
CA LEU A 27 16.54 -0.64 -1.39
C LEU A 27 15.17 -1.32 -1.23
N ARG A 28 15.05 -2.59 -1.66
CA ARG A 28 13.85 -3.39 -1.44
C ARG A 28 13.53 -3.51 0.05
N GLU A 29 14.52 -3.84 0.89
CA GLU A 29 14.31 -3.92 2.34
C GLU A 29 13.87 -2.58 2.93
N VAL A 30 14.44 -1.46 2.49
CA VAL A 30 14.07 -0.12 2.95
C VAL A 30 12.61 0.23 2.64
N THR A 31 11.98 -0.39 1.63
CA THR A 31 10.57 -0.14 1.34
C THR A 31 9.63 -0.55 2.47
N CYS A 32 10.03 -1.48 3.36
CA CYS A 32 9.22 -1.84 4.52
C CYS A 32 8.98 -0.66 5.47
N LEU A 33 9.91 0.30 5.54
CA LEU A 33 9.74 1.50 6.37
C LEU A 33 8.63 2.40 5.83
N LEU A 34 8.53 2.53 4.50
CA LEU A 34 7.46 3.29 3.86
C LEU A 34 6.11 2.62 4.08
N VAL A 35 6.06 1.29 3.93
CA VAL A 35 4.84 0.51 4.18
C VAL A 35 4.43 0.63 5.65
N GLY A 36 5.36 0.44 6.59
CA GLY A 36 5.09 0.57 8.02
C GLY A 36 4.62 1.96 8.42
N PHE A 37 5.24 3.02 7.88
CA PHE A 37 4.80 4.39 8.08
C PHE A 37 3.39 4.62 7.55
N TYR A 38 3.09 4.14 6.34
CA TYR A 38 1.75 4.26 5.76
C TYR A 38 0.71 3.48 6.56
N SER A 39 1.03 2.27 7.02
CA SER A 39 0.17 1.49 7.91
C SER A 39 -0.12 2.23 9.23
N ALA A 40 0.89 2.89 9.82
CA ALA A 40 0.69 3.71 11.02
C ALA A 40 -0.25 4.90 10.75
N LEU A 41 -0.11 5.57 9.60
CA LEU A 41 -1.05 6.63 9.19
C LEU A 41 -2.48 6.10 9.04
N LEU A 42 -2.66 4.92 8.45
CA LEU A 42 -3.98 4.28 8.34
C LEU A 42 -4.58 3.94 9.69
N LEU A 43 -3.76 3.50 10.65
CA LEU A 43 -4.22 3.25 12.02
C LEU A 43 -4.66 4.54 12.71
N CYS A 44 -3.91 5.65 12.53
CA CYS A 44 -4.32 6.96 13.03
C CYS A 44 -5.62 7.43 12.37
N ALA A 45 -5.77 7.23 11.05
CA ALA A 45 -6.97 7.56 10.30
C ALA A 45 -8.18 6.78 10.83
N LEU A 46 -8.00 5.48 11.08
CA LEU A 46 -9.03 4.60 11.61
C LEU A 46 -9.43 5.01 13.04
N ALA A 47 -8.47 5.36 13.89
CA ALA A 47 -8.72 5.85 15.23
C ALA A 47 -9.50 7.18 15.22
N ALA A 48 -9.11 8.11 14.35
CA ALA A 48 -9.82 9.39 14.16
C ALA A 48 -11.26 9.17 13.67
N LEU A 49 -11.45 8.24 12.73
CA LEU A 49 -12.77 7.88 12.22
C LEU A 49 -13.67 7.27 13.31
N ALA A 50 -13.09 6.43 14.19
CA ALA A 50 -13.82 5.84 15.30
C ALA A 50 -14.18 6.86 16.40
N ALA A 51 -13.38 7.91 16.57
CA ALA A 51 -13.60 8.96 17.57
C ALA A 51 -14.72 9.95 17.19
N GLY A 52 -15.08 10.04 15.90
CA GLY A 52 -16.22 10.81 15.42
C GLY A 52 -15.85 11.90 14.40
N PRO A 53 -16.85 12.69 13.96
CA PRO A 53 -16.71 13.61 12.81
C PRO A 53 -15.63 14.68 13.01
N GLU A 54 -15.57 15.31 14.19
CA GLU A 54 -14.59 16.37 14.47
C GLU A 54 -13.15 15.87 14.43
N SER A 55 -12.91 14.66 14.95
CA SER A 55 -11.58 14.03 14.93
C SER A 55 -11.17 13.64 13.51
N TRP A 56 -12.12 13.17 12.72
CA TRP A 56 -11.91 12.86 11.31
C TRP A 56 -11.58 14.12 10.49
N ASP A 57 -12.29 15.22 10.70
CA ASP A 57 -12.03 16.49 10.01
C ASP A 57 -10.64 17.05 10.38
N GLY A 58 -10.21 16.89 11.63
CA GLY A 58 -8.85 17.22 12.06
C GLY A 58 -7.78 16.37 11.36
N PHE A 59 -8.01 15.06 11.21
CA PHE A 59 -7.13 14.18 10.44
C PHE A 59 -7.10 14.57 8.95
N LEU A 60 -8.26 14.91 8.37
CA LEU A 60 -8.34 15.39 6.99
C LEU A 60 -7.60 16.70 6.82
N CYS A 61 -7.68 17.66 7.74
CA CYS A 61 -6.90 18.90 7.65
C CYS A 61 -5.38 18.62 7.56
N LEU A 62 -4.86 17.73 8.41
CA LEU A 62 -3.46 17.30 8.36
C LEU A 62 -3.09 16.61 7.02
N ALA A 63 -4.01 15.82 6.46
CA ALA A 63 -3.80 15.10 5.21
C ALA A 63 -4.05 15.98 3.95
N ALA A 64 -4.91 16.99 4.06
CA ALA A 64 -5.45 17.78 2.96
C ALA A 64 -4.60 19.00 2.60
N GLU A 65 -3.51 19.27 3.34
CA GLU A 65 -2.50 20.28 3.00
C GLU A 65 -1.97 20.15 1.55
N ARG A 66 -2.23 19.03 0.85
CA ARG A 66 -1.81 18.81 -0.55
C ARG A 66 -2.91 18.53 -1.57
N ASP A 67 -4.19 18.55 -1.19
CA ASP A 67 -5.30 18.19 -2.10
C ASP A 67 -6.30 19.32 -2.36
N HIS A 68 -5.94 20.57 -2.05
CA HIS A 68 -6.78 21.75 -2.31
C HIS A 68 -7.13 21.95 -3.80
N ASP A 69 -6.33 21.39 -4.73
CA ASP A 69 -6.52 21.57 -6.17
C ASP A 69 -7.23 20.40 -6.90
N ARG A 70 -7.63 19.32 -6.19
CA ARG A 70 -8.25 18.14 -6.84
C ARG A 70 -9.77 18.21 -6.97
N GLY A 71 -10.44 19.19 -6.37
CA GLY A 71 -11.90 19.37 -6.49
C GLY A 71 -12.38 19.75 -7.90
N ALA A 72 -11.49 20.21 -8.78
CA ALA A 72 -11.84 20.72 -10.11
C ALA A 72 -11.41 19.80 -11.27
N ARG A 73 -10.73 18.67 -11.02
CA ARG A 73 -10.27 17.79 -12.10
C ARG A 73 -11.13 16.54 -12.16
N SER A 74 -12.05 16.54 -13.12
CA SER A 74 -12.77 15.40 -13.67
C SER A 74 -12.01 14.10 -13.48
N ARG A 75 -12.63 13.13 -12.78
CA ARG A 75 -12.16 11.75 -12.64
C ARG A 75 -11.53 11.26 -13.95
N PRO A 76 -10.19 11.07 -14.05
CA PRO A 76 -9.68 10.29 -15.16
C PRO A 76 -10.18 8.87 -14.93
N ALA A 77 -10.86 8.32 -15.93
CA ALA A 77 -11.41 6.98 -15.98
C ALA A 77 -10.31 5.91 -15.94
N LEU A 78 -9.55 5.85 -14.83
CA LEU A 78 -8.49 4.87 -14.59
C LEU A 78 -9.02 3.68 -13.78
N PHE A 79 -10.28 3.32 -13.98
CA PHE A 79 -10.83 2.03 -13.59
C PHE A 79 -11.79 1.57 -14.70
N PRO A 80 -11.29 1.02 -15.80
CA PRO A 80 -12.17 0.28 -16.69
C PRO A 80 -12.40 -1.11 -16.06
N VAL A 81 -13.68 -1.48 -15.98
CA VAL A 81 -14.21 -2.85 -15.85
C VAL A 81 -14.13 -3.50 -14.46
N LEU A 82 -15.08 -3.17 -13.60
CA LEU A 82 -15.77 -4.22 -12.84
C LEU A 82 -16.99 -4.61 -13.69
N PRO A 83 -17.15 -5.87 -14.14
CA PRO A 83 -18.36 -6.28 -14.83
C PRO A 83 -19.54 -6.13 -13.87
N ASP A 84 -20.63 -5.60 -14.40
CA ASP A 84 -21.85 -5.27 -13.66
C ASP A 84 -22.41 -6.54 -12.96
N LEU A 85 -22.35 -6.56 -11.63
CA LEU A 85 -22.85 -7.65 -10.78
C LEU A 85 -24.37 -7.90 -10.95
N ARG A 86 -25.08 -7.03 -11.69
CA ARG A 86 -26.48 -7.22 -12.06
C ARG A 86 -26.72 -8.33 -13.08
N LEU A 87 -25.75 -8.68 -13.93
CA LEU A 87 -25.92 -9.78 -14.89
C LEU A 87 -25.87 -11.17 -14.23
N VAL A 88 -25.20 -11.31 -13.08
CA VAL A 88 -25.18 -12.58 -12.32
C VAL A 88 -26.51 -12.83 -11.59
N GLN A 89 -27.20 -11.77 -11.15
CA GLN A 89 -28.50 -11.91 -10.46
C GLN A 89 -29.66 -12.29 -11.40
N ALA A 90 -29.59 -11.93 -12.69
CA ALA A 90 -30.64 -12.23 -13.66
C ALA A 90 -30.72 -13.73 -14.02
N GLY A 91 -29.58 -14.44 -14.01
CA GLY A 91 -29.54 -15.88 -14.29
C GLY A 91 -30.11 -16.77 -13.18
N ALA A 92 -30.15 -16.28 -11.94
CA ALA A 92 -30.64 -17.05 -10.80
C ALA A 92 -32.18 -17.09 -10.70
N GLN A 93 -32.89 -16.13 -11.28
CA GLN A 93 -34.35 -16.05 -11.21
C GLN A 93 -35.08 -16.87 -12.29
N GLY A 94 -34.38 -17.29 -13.35
CA GLY A 94 -34.97 -18.04 -14.47
C GLY A 94 -35.27 -19.51 -14.18
N HIS A 95 -34.51 -20.17 -13.29
CA HIS A 95 -34.70 -21.60 -13.00
C HIS A 95 -35.77 -21.89 -11.95
N ALA A 96 -36.22 -20.90 -11.17
CA ALA A 96 -37.25 -21.11 -10.15
C ALA A 96 -38.70 -21.10 -10.68
N ARG A 97 -38.92 -20.78 -11.97
CA ARG A 97 -40.26 -20.71 -12.59
C ARG A 97 -40.62 -21.87 -13.51
N ALA A 98 -39.69 -22.81 -13.77
CA ALA A 98 -39.92 -23.95 -14.67
C ALA A 98 -40.35 -25.25 -13.94
N ALA A 99 -40.56 -25.19 -12.62
CA ALA A 99 -40.98 -26.33 -11.79
C ALA A 99 -42.35 -26.09 -11.11
N ARG A 100 -43.33 -25.59 -11.87
CA ARG A 100 -44.74 -25.58 -11.50
C ARG A 100 -45.61 -25.99 -12.68
#